data_AF-A0A1B0EUF3-F1
#
_entry.id   AF-A0A1B0EUF3-F1
#
_cell.length_a   1.000
_cell.length_b   1.000
_cell.length_c   1.000
_cell.angle_alpha   90.00
_cell.angle_beta   90.00
_cell.angle_gamma   90.00
#
_symmetry.space_group_name_H-M   'P 1'
#
loop_
_entity.id
_entity.type
_entity.pdbx_description
1 polymer ?
#
loop_
_entity_poly.entity_id
_entity_poly.type
_entity_poly.pdbx_seq_one_letter_code
_entity_poly.pdbx_strand_id
1 'polypeptide(L)' 'MSQISAVAGKTMNIKCPVAGYPIESIVWEKDNTRLPINMTTDQGTYSCIARNKHNYTSQRTVNIAVLAICCKPN' A
#
# COMPACT_ATOMS: atom_id res chain seq x y z
N MET A 1 -5.98 -10.72 4.75
CA MET A 1 -5.02 -9.60 4.69
C MET A 1 -3.63 -10.18 4.61
N SER A 2 -2.81 -9.81 3.61
CA SER A 2 -1.45 -10.36 3.46
C SER A 2 -0.42 -9.45 4.15
N GLN A 3 0.46 -10.02 4.96
CA GLN A 3 1.61 -9.30 5.51
C GLN A 3 2.77 -9.29 4.52
N ILE A 4 3.43 -8.15 4.38
CA ILE A 4 4.61 -7.94 3.54
C ILE A 4 5.67 -7.23 4.37
N SER A 5 6.93 -7.68 4.29
CA SER A 5 8.05 -7.03 4.96
C SER A 5 8.75 -6.05 4.02
N ALA A 6 8.84 -4.81 4.45
CA ALA A 6 9.70 -3.78 3.88
C ALA A 6 11.03 -3.75 4.62
N VAL A 7 12.07 -3.23 3.97
CA VAL A 7 13.38 -3.02 4.61
C VAL A 7 13.62 -1.53 4.71
N ALA A 8 13.95 -1.03 5.89
CA ALA A 8 14.24 0.37 6.13
C ALA A 8 15.32 0.89 5.15
N GLY A 9 15.06 2.02 4.52
CA GLY A 9 15.96 2.63 3.52
C GLY A 9 15.91 1.99 2.12
N LYS A 10 15.08 0.95 1.89
CA LYS A 10 14.85 0.38 0.56
C LYS A 10 13.45 0.72 0.06
N THR A 11 13.34 0.98 -1.24
CA THR A 11 12.05 1.17 -1.90
C THR A 11 11.32 -0.17 -2.04
N MET A 12 10.00 -0.14 -1.86
CA MET A 12 9.11 -1.27 -2.14
C MET A 12 7.99 -0.84 -3.09
N ASN A 13 7.44 -1.79 -3.85
CA ASN A 13 6.39 -1.52 -4.84
C ASN A 13 5.19 -2.44 -4.58
N ILE A 14 4.01 -1.85 -4.39
CA ILE A 14 2.77 -2.59 -4.16
C ILE A 14 1.91 -2.51 -5.42
N LYS A 15 1.60 -3.66 -6.01
CA LYS A 15 0.70 -3.72 -7.17
C LYS A 15 -0.75 -3.56 -6.73
N CYS A 16 -1.43 -2.56 -7.29
CA CYS A 16 -2.86 -2.36 -7.14
C CYS A 16 -3.62 -3.09 -8.26
N PRO A 17 -4.58 -3.98 -7.93
CA PRO A 17 -5.40 -4.61 -8.95
C PRO A 17 -6.39 -3.60 -9.55
N VAL A 18 -6.76 -3.81 -10.82
CA VAL A 18 -7.74 -2.96 -11.53
C VAL A 18 -8.82 -3.85 -12.14
N ALA A 19 -10.08 -3.41 -12.06
CA ALA A 19 -11.21 -4.09 -12.68
C ALA A 19 -11.63 -3.34 -13.95
N GLY A 20 -11.05 -3.71 -15.10
CA GLY A 20 -11.43 -3.19 -16.41
C GLY A 20 -10.81 -1.84 -16.80
N TYR A 21 -11.23 -1.33 -17.95
CA TYR A 21 -10.68 -0.14 -18.62
C TYR A 21 -11.84 0.68 -19.22
N PRO A 22 -11.72 2.02 -19.34
CA PRO A 22 -10.64 2.88 -18.85
C PRO A 22 -10.67 3.09 -17.34
N ILE A 23 -9.48 3.14 -16.72
CA ILE A 23 -9.31 3.48 -15.31
C ILE A 23 -9.73 4.93 -15.09
N GLU A 24 -10.50 5.18 -14.05
CA GLU A 24 -11.01 6.51 -13.70
C GLU A 24 -10.29 7.08 -12.47
N SER A 25 -10.06 6.26 -11.44
CA SER A 25 -9.36 6.71 -10.23
C SER A 25 -8.59 5.59 -9.55
N ILE A 26 -7.45 5.94 -8.95
CA ILE A 26 -6.68 5.08 -8.05
C ILE A 26 -6.47 5.87 -6.75
N VAL A 27 -6.92 5.31 -5.63
CA VAL A 27 -6.80 5.92 -4.30
C VAL A 27 -6.00 4.99 -3.41
N TRP A 28 -5.03 5.56 -2.69
CA TRP A 28 -4.30 4.86 -1.65
C TRP A 28 -4.66 5.40 -0.29
N GLU A 29 -4.82 4.50 0.66
CA GLU A 29 -5.07 4.80 2.06
C GLU A 29 -4.05 4.08 2.91
N LYS A 30 -3.58 4.75 3.96
CA LYS A 30 -2.81 4.17 5.05
C LYS A 30 -3.63 4.30 6.32
N ASP A 31 -3.89 3.18 7.00
CA ASP A 31 -4.65 3.13 8.26
C ASP A 31 -5.96 3.95 8.17
N ASN A 32 -6.73 3.68 7.10
CA ASN A 32 -7.99 4.35 6.75
C ASN A 32 -7.89 5.86 6.48
N THR A 33 -6.68 6.39 6.26
CA THR A 33 -6.45 7.79 5.91
C THR A 33 -5.91 7.90 4.49
N ARG A 34 -6.56 8.71 3.66
CA ARG A 34 -6.19 8.90 2.25
C ARG A 34 -4.83 9.59 2.12
N LEU A 35 -3.93 8.99 1.33
CA LEU A 35 -2.62 9.55 1.00
C LEU A 35 -2.73 10.70 -0.02
N PRO A 36 -1.78 11.67 -0.01
CA PRO A 36 -0.62 11.75 0.88
C PRO A 36 -0.96 12.29 2.28
N ILE A 37 -0.24 11.80 3.30
CA ILE A 37 -0.33 12.28 4.69
C ILE A 37 1.07 12.52 5.25
N ASN A 38 1.18 13.40 6.25
CA ASN A 38 2.39 13.48 7.06
C ASN A 38 2.45 12.24 7.96
N MET A 39 3.37 11.32 7.67
CA MET A 39 3.56 10.09 8.44
C MET A 39 4.95 10.05 9.06
N THR A 40 5.03 9.53 10.28
CA THR A 40 6.29 9.32 11.01
C THR A 40 6.92 7.95 10.72
N THR A 41 6.17 7.03 10.13
CA THR A 41 6.62 5.67 9.84
C THR A 41 5.93 5.12 8.58
N ASP A 42 6.67 4.33 7.80
CA ASP A 42 6.14 3.61 6.63
C ASP A 42 5.33 2.37 7.03
N GLN A 43 5.48 1.87 8.26
CA GLN A 43 4.72 0.74 8.77
C GLN A 43 3.24 1.09 8.91
N GLY A 44 2.36 0.15 8.54
CA GLY A 44 0.92 0.30 8.65
C GLY A 44 0.14 -0.57 7.68
N THR A 45 -1.17 -0.40 7.66
CA THR A 45 -2.06 -1.10 6.72
C THR A 45 -2.34 -0.22 5.52
N TYR A 46 -1.98 -0.69 4.33
CA TYR A 46 -2.17 0.04 3.08
C TYR A 46 -3.28 -0.60 2.26
N SER A 47 -4.22 0.23 1.82
CA SER A 47 -5.30 -0.16 0.91
C SER A 47 -5.16 0.63 -0.38
N CYS A 48 -5.15 -0.08 -1.51
CA CYS A 48 -5.36 0.53 -2.81
C CYS A 48 -6.76 0.22 -3.31
N ILE A 49 -7.48 1.25 -3.74
CA ILE A 49 -8.81 1.17 -4.32
C ILE A 49 -8.73 1.76 -5.73
N ALA A 50 -8.89 0.92 -6.75
CA ALA A 50 -8.97 1.33 -8.15
C ALA A 50 -10.41 1.25 -8.64
N ARG A 51 -10.82 2.23 -9.44
CA ARG A 51 -12.16 2.34 -10.03
C ARG A 51 -12.04 2.68 -11.52
N ASN A 52 -12.84 2.03 -12.34
CA ASN A 52 -12.92 2.32 -13.77
C ASN A 52 -14.13 3.22 -14.10
N LYS A 53 -14.24 3.71 -15.35
CA LYS A 53 -15.35 4.57 -15.81
C LYS A 53 -16.73 3.90 -15.80
N HIS A 54 -16.77 2.58 -15.67
CA HIS A 54 -18.00 1.79 -15.51
C HIS A 54 -18.34 1.53 -14.05
N ASN A 55 -17.65 2.20 -13.13
CA ASN A 55 -17.83 2.10 -11.69
C ASN A 55 -17.50 0.72 -11.10
N TYR A 56 -16.79 -0.14 -11.85
CA TYR A 56 -16.23 -1.37 -11.29
C TYR A 56 -15.02 -1.02 -10.43
N THR A 57 -14.99 -1.58 -9.23
CA THR A 57 -13.92 -1.35 -8.25
C THR A 57 -13.13 -2.63 -8.01
N SER A 58 -11.84 -2.45 -7.77
CA SER A 58 -10.96 -3.49 -7.27
C SER A 58 -10.13 -2.93 -6.12
N GLN A 59 -9.92 -3.74 -5.09
CA GLN A 59 -9.20 -3.32 -3.89
C GLN A 59 -8.16 -4.36 -3.47
N ARG A 60 -7.02 -3.89 -2.99
CA ARG A 60 -6.03 -4.72 -2.30
C ARG A 60 -5.60 -4.06 -1.00
N THR A 61 -5.63 -4.84 0.08
CA THR A 61 -5.17 -4.41 1.40
C THR A 61 -4.00 -5.28 1.87
N VAL A 62 -2.92 -4.64 2.29
CA VAL A 62 -1.69 -5.29 2.77
C VAL A 62 -1.26 -4.67 4.10
N ASN A 63 -0.72 -5.49 4.99
CA ASN A 63 -0.06 -5.00 6.20
C ASN A 63 1.45 -4.94 5.94
N ILE A 64 2.06 -3.77 6.13
CA ILE A 64 3.48 -3.55 5.91
C ILE A 64 4.18 -3.50 7.26
N ALA A 65 5.11 -4.44 7.48
CA ALA A 65 6.05 -4.41 8.59
C ALA A 65 7.42 -3.91 8.09
N VAL A 66 8.04 -2.95 8.79
CA VAL A 66 9.36 -2.42 8.39
C VAL A 66 10.45 -3.09 9.21
N LEU A 67 11.37 -3.78 8.52
CA LEU A 67 12.54 -4.40 9.11
C LEU A 67 13.71 -3.43 9.09
N ALA A 68 14.28 -3.12 10.26
CA ALA A 68 15.54 -2.39 10.37
C ALA A 68 16.71 -3.39 10.35
N ILE A 69 17.65 -3.21 9.42
CA ILE A 69 18.84 -4.08 9.31
C ILE A 69 19.83 -3.82 10.46
N CYS A 70 19.71 -2.72 11.21
CA CYS A 70 20.81 -2.22 12.05
C CYS A 70 21.15 -3.06 13.30
N CYS A 71 20.44 -4.15 13.57
CA CYS A 71 20.70 -5.00 14.72
C CYS A 71 20.65 -6.50 14.39
N LYS A 72 21.30 -6.99 13.33
CA LYS A 72 21.67 -8.42 13.36
C LYS A 72 22.73 -8.60 14.46
N PRO A 73 22.43 -9.25 15.61
CA PRO A 73 23.49 -9.68 16.50
C PRO A 73 24.17 -10.85 15.79
N ASN A 74 25.46 -10.69 15.52
CA ASN A 74 26.32 -11.84 15.23
C ASN A 74 26.78 -12.41 16.57
#